data_AF-A0A4Y8C6Y0-F1
#
_entry.id   AF-A0A4Y8C6Y0-F1
#
_cell.length_a   1.000
_cell.length_b   1.000
_cell.length_c   1.000
_cell.angle_alpha   90.00
_cell.angle_beta   90.00
_cell.angle_gamma   90.00
#
_symmetry.space_group_name_H-M   'P 1'
#
loop_
_entity.id
_entity.type
_entity.pdbx_description
1 polymer ?
#
loop_
_entity_poly.entity_id
_entity_poly.type
_entity_poly.pdbx_seq_one_letter_code
_entity_poly.pdbx_strand_id
1 'polypeptide(L)'
;SLTGKGHLSDKAVIWGLNGLEAKNLSAAIQDEVNKNAIENAQIDFCGEKKLCFNYEKDLIFSKDFLPLHENGMKIKAYDCKGGLVDEETYYSVGGGFVLTAAQLEKKGKNS
;
A
#
# COMPACT_ATOMS: atom_id res chain seq x y z
N SER A 1 -15.29 2.40 1.41
CA SER A 1 -15.08 3.61 2.23
C SER A 1 -16.03 4.72 1.78
N LEU A 2 -16.69 5.39 2.71
CA LEU A 2 -17.83 6.30 2.49
C LEU A 2 -17.45 7.80 2.43
N THR A 3 -16.22 8.11 2.03
CA THR A 3 -15.77 9.45 1.64
C THR A 3 -14.95 9.25 0.35
N GLY A 4 -15.26 10.00 -0.71
CA GLY A 4 -14.82 9.71 -2.08
C GLY A 4 -13.33 9.37 -2.20
N LYS A 5 -13.01 8.32 -2.99
CA LYS A 5 -11.65 7.79 -3.29
C LYS A 5 -10.56 8.20 -2.27
N GLY A 6 -10.32 7.34 -1.26
CA GLY A 6 -8.98 6.96 -0.78
C GLY A 6 -8.01 7.99 -0.22
N HIS A 7 -8.32 9.29 -0.26
CA HIS A 7 -7.41 10.45 -0.44
C HIS A 7 -6.11 10.55 0.38
N LEU A 8 -6.03 9.85 1.51
CA LEU A 8 -4.82 9.79 2.34
C LEU A 8 -4.22 8.38 2.39
N SER A 9 -5.03 7.35 2.26
CA SER A 9 -4.59 5.95 2.30
C SER A 9 -3.93 5.53 1.00
N ASP A 10 -4.43 5.96 -0.17
CA ASP A 10 -3.74 5.78 -1.45
C ASP A 10 -2.35 6.40 -1.42
N LYS A 11 -2.30 7.68 -1.06
CA LYS A 11 -1.06 8.44 -1.00
C LYS A 11 -0.10 7.85 0.02
N ALA A 12 -0.57 7.44 1.19
CA ALA A 12 0.26 6.77 2.18
C ALA A 12 0.88 5.46 1.66
N VAL A 13 0.15 4.68 0.86
CA VAL A 13 0.69 3.48 0.20
C VAL A 13 1.77 3.87 -0.80
N ILE A 14 1.52 4.87 -1.65
CA ILE A 14 2.52 5.36 -2.62
C ILE A 14 3.78 5.83 -1.88
N TRP A 15 3.64 6.65 -0.85
CA TRP A 15 4.79 7.16 -0.09
C TRP A 15 5.58 6.02 0.56
N GLY A 16 4.89 5.06 1.18
CA GLY A 16 5.52 3.89 1.78
C GLY A 16 6.27 3.04 0.75
N LEU A 17 5.70 2.83 -0.44
CA LEU A 17 6.38 2.14 -1.54
C LEU A 17 7.63 2.90 -2.02
N ASN A 18 7.64 4.24 -1.91
CA ASN A 18 8.82 5.05 -2.20
C ASN A 18 9.84 5.08 -1.03
N GLY A 19 9.62 4.30 0.03
CA GLY A 19 10.48 4.27 1.22
C GLY A 19 10.33 5.49 2.14
N LEU A 20 9.26 6.27 1.98
CA LEU A 20 9.05 7.50 2.74
C LEU A 20 8.25 7.24 4.01
N GLU A 21 8.71 7.82 5.11
CA GLU A 21 8.02 7.76 6.39
C GLU A 21 7.14 8.99 6.62
N ALA A 22 5.93 8.78 7.16
CA ALA A 22 4.95 9.84 7.45
C ALA A 22 5.54 11.03 8.24
N LYS A 23 6.47 10.77 9.15
CA LYS A 23 7.10 11.79 10.01
C LYS A 23 8.06 12.74 9.27
N ASN A 24 8.54 12.35 8.09
CA ASN A 24 9.59 13.06 7.34
C ASN A 24 9.08 13.62 5.98
N LEU A 25 7.78 13.59 5.71
CA LEU A 25 7.18 13.99 4.44
C LEU A 25 6.82 15.48 4.43
N SER A 26 7.67 16.31 3.79
CA SER A 26 7.31 17.70 3.49
C SER A 26 6.24 17.78 2.39
N ALA A 27 5.50 18.89 2.32
CA ALA A 27 4.47 19.10 1.30
C ALA A 27 5.05 19.00 -0.13
N ALA A 28 6.25 19.55 -0.36
CA ALA A 28 6.93 19.48 -1.65
C ALA A 28 7.23 18.03 -2.08
N ILE A 29 7.72 17.20 -1.16
CA ILE A 29 7.99 15.78 -1.44
C ILE A 29 6.70 15.03 -1.72
N GLN A 30 5.63 15.29 -0.95
CA GLN A 30 4.33 14.68 -1.18
C GLN A 30 3.82 14.98 -2.60
N ASP A 31 3.88 16.25 -3.02
CA ASP A 31 3.43 16.66 -4.35
C ASP A 31 4.26 16.02 -5.46
N GLU A 32 5.58 16.00 -5.32
CA GLU A 32 6.48 15.36 -6.29
C GLU A 32 6.19 13.87 -6.46
N VAL A 33 6.09 13.14 -5.35
CA VAL A 33 5.89 11.69 -5.36
C VAL A 33 4.51 11.33 -5.90
N ASN A 34 3.47 12.07 -5.48
CA ASN A 34 2.13 11.88 -6.00
C ASN A 34 2.08 12.14 -7.50
N LYS A 35 2.72 13.22 -7.97
CA LYS A 35 2.80 13.55 -9.39
C LYS A 35 3.48 12.44 -10.19
N ASN A 36 4.62 11.94 -9.72
CA ASN A 36 5.33 10.86 -10.40
C ASN A 36 4.50 9.57 -10.49
N ALA A 37 3.82 9.20 -9.41
CA ALA A 37 3.01 7.98 -9.39
C ALA A 37 1.75 8.11 -10.26
N ILE A 38 1.06 9.25 -10.22
CA ILE A 38 -0.25 9.45 -10.87
C ILE A 38 -0.09 9.87 -12.33
N GLU A 39 0.81 10.79 -12.64
CA GLU A 39 0.97 11.36 -13.99
C GLU A 39 2.02 10.60 -14.81
N ASN A 40 3.16 10.25 -14.20
CA ASN A 40 4.28 9.62 -14.90
C ASN A 40 4.25 8.09 -14.83
N ALA A 41 3.27 7.51 -14.13
CA ALA A 41 3.13 6.07 -13.92
C ALA A 41 4.41 5.40 -13.39
N GLN A 42 5.07 6.04 -12.42
CA GLN A 42 6.35 5.61 -11.90
C GLN A 42 6.47 5.86 -10.40
N ILE A 43 7.12 4.94 -9.70
CA ILE A 43 7.56 5.10 -8.31
C ILE A 43 9.06 4.84 -8.19
N ASP A 44 9.71 5.44 -7.21
CA ASP A 44 11.07 5.11 -6.81
C ASP A 44 11.03 4.13 -5.64
N PHE A 45 10.91 2.84 -5.95
CA PHE A 45 10.69 1.79 -4.96
C PHE A 45 11.83 1.77 -3.93
N CYS A 46 11.44 1.94 -2.66
CA CYS A 46 12.35 2.11 -1.52
C CYS A 46 13.40 3.22 -1.68
N GLY A 47 13.24 4.14 -2.62
CA GLY A 47 14.25 5.15 -2.96
C GLY A 47 15.50 4.60 -3.66
N GLU A 48 15.46 3.35 -4.12
CA GLU A 48 16.61 2.67 -4.74
C GLU A 48 16.37 2.34 -6.21
N LYS A 49 15.13 2.02 -6.58
CA LYS A 49 14.81 1.48 -7.90
C LYS A 49 13.51 2.05 -8.46
N LYS A 50 13.63 2.66 -9.63
CA LYS A 50 12.48 3.07 -10.41
C LYS A 50 11.70 1.88 -10.96
N LEU A 51 10.40 1.82 -10.64
CA LEU A 51 9.45 0.82 -11.15
C LEU A 51 8.30 1.51 -11.89
N CYS A 52 7.80 0.85 -12.94
CA CYS A 52 6.53 1.23 -13.55
C CYS A 52 5.41 0.96 -12.54
N PHE A 53 4.51 1.93 -12.38
CA PHE A 53 3.39 1.86 -11.47
C PHE A 53 2.21 2.61 -12.08
N ASN A 54 1.22 1.88 -12.58
CA ASN A 54 0.00 2.45 -13.11
C ASN A 54 -1.01 2.63 -11.98
N TYR A 55 -1.22 3.87 -11.54
CA TYR A 55 -2.11 4.19 -10.41
C TYR A 55 -3.49 3.53 -10.48
N GLU A 56 -4.16 3.54 -11.63
CA GLU A 56 -5.52 3.00 -11.76
C GLU A 56 -5.56 1.47 -11.87
N LYS A 57 -4.45 0.80 -12.23
CA LYS A 57 -4.38 -0.66 -12.38
C LYS A 57 -3.72 -1.36 -11.18
N ASP A 58 -2.70 -0.73 -10.61
CA ASP A 58 -1.85 -1.33 -9.60
C ASP A 58 -2.33 -0.97 -8.17
N LEU A 59 -3.09 0.12 -8.01
CA LEU A 59 -3.74 0.49 -6.76
C LEU A 59 -5.25 0.26 -6.82
N ILE A 60 -5.67 -0.93 -6.41
CA ILE A 60 -7.07 -1.36 -6.54
C ILE A 60 -7.80 -1.18 -5.21
N PHE A 61 -8.86 -0.36 -5.22
CA PHE A 61 -9.79 -0.23 -4.09
C PHE A 61 -10.88 -1.31 -4.17
N SER A 62 -10.72 -2.37 -3.40
CA SER A 62 -11.77 -3.37 -3.22
C SER A 62 -12.91 -2.83 -2.35
N LYS A 63 -14.15 -3.17 -2.70
CA LYS A 63 -15.32 -2.96 -1.84
C LYS A 63 -15.52 -4.12 -0.86
N ASP A 64 -14.94 -5.27 -1.16
CA ASP A 64 -15.01 -6.46 -0.34
C ASP A 64 -13.97 -6.40 0.76
N PHE A 65 -14.37 -6.78 1.97
CA PHE A 65 -13.48 -6.90 3.10
C PHE A 65 -12.64 -8.17 3.01
N LEU A 66 -11.38 -8.07 3.42
CA LEU A 66 -10.54 -9.26 3.59
C LEU A 66 -10.98 -10.04 4.84
N PRO A 67 -10.73 -11.36 4.91
CA PRO A 67 -11.41 -12.25 5.86
C PRO A 67 -11.23 -11.93 7.35
N LEU A 68 -10.09 -11.34 7.73
CA LEU A 68 -9.69 -11.21 9.13
C LEU A 68 -9.99 -9.84 9.74
N HIS A 69 -10.07 -8.77 8.93
CA HIS A 69 -10.32 -7.42 9.42
C HIS A 69 -10.76 -6.49 8.28
N GLU A 70 -11.62 -5.51 8.57
CA GLU A 70 -12.17 -4.57 7.59
C GLU A 70 -11.10 -3.69 6.91
N ASN A 71 -10.05 -3.32 7.64
CA ASN A 71 -8.93 -2.53 7.15
C ASN A 71 -7.78 -3.44 6.66
N GLY A 72 -8.05 -4.23 5.63
CA GLY A 72 -7.09 -5.12 5.00
C GLY A 72 -6.48 -4.55 3.73
N MET A 73 -5.20 -4.85 3.49
CA MET A 73 -4.47 -4.52 2.27
C MET A 73 -3.67 -5.74 1.82
N LYS A 74 -3.65 -6.00 0.51
CA LYS A 74 -2.80 -7.04 -0.07
C LYS A 74 -1.79 -6.40 -1.01
N ILE A 75 -0.52 -6.73 -0.84
CA ILE A 75 0.56 -6.30 -1.74
C ILE A 75 0.98 -7.51 -2.57
N LYS A 76 1.15 -7.31 -3.87
CA LYS A 76 1.59 -8.34 -4.82
C LYS A 76 2.78 -7.83 -5.62
N ALA A 77 3.83 -8.64 -5.71
CA ALA A 77 5.00 -8.37 -6.53
C ALA A 77 4.99 -9.27 -7.76
N TYR A 78 5.27 -8.70 -8.94
CA TYR A 78 5.30 -9.43 -10.21
C TYR A 78 6.65 -9.31 -10.89
N ASP A 79 7.06 -10.34 -11.62
CA ASP A 79 8.25 -10.30 -12.48
C ASP A 79 7.97 -9.58 -13.81
N CYS A 80 9.00 -9.44 -14.65
CA CYS A 80 8.89 -8.77 -15.94
C CYS A 80 8.00 -9.51 -16.98
N LYS A 81 7.62 -10.76 -16.72
CA LYS A 81 6.71 -11.56 -17.54
C LYS A 81 5.28 -11.54 -17.00
N GLY A 82 5.04 -10.84 -15.89
CA GLY A 82 3.75 -10.79 -15.20
C GLY A 82 3.50 -11.99 -14.27
N GLY A 83 4.50 -12.81 -13.97
CA GLY A 83 4.40 -13.89 -12.99
C GLY A 83 4.40 -13.33 -11.57
N LEU A 84 3.48 -13.82 -10.72
CA LEU A 84 3.46 -13.46 -9.30
C LEU A 84 4.70 -14.03 -8.61
N VAL A 85 5.53 -13.14 -8.04
CA VAL A 85 6.75 -13.49 -7.30
C VAL A 85 6.44 -13.66 -5.82
N ASP A 86 5.64 -12.76 -5.27
CA ASP A 86 5.28 -12.77 -3.85
C ASP A 86 3.92 -12.09 -3.62
N GLU A 87 3.22 -12.50 -2.58
CA GLU A 87 2.08 -11.76 -2.05
C GLU A 87 2.02 -11.83 -0.52
N GLU A 88 1.68 -10.70 0.09
CA GLU A 88 1.50 -10.62 1.54
C GLU A 88 0.27 -9.79 1.86
N THR A 89 -0.45 -10.21 2.90
CA THR A 89 -1.68 -9.54 3.35
C THR A 89 -1.47 -8.92 4.72
N TYR A 90 -1.74 -7.63 4.81
CA TYR A 90 -1.59 -6.79 5.99
C TYR A 90 -2.94 -6.28 6.47
N TYR A 91 -3.08 -6.13 7.79
CA TYR A 91 -4.26 -5.60 8.44
C TYR A 91 -3.87 -4.49 9.40
N SER A 92 -4.51 -3.33 9.26
CA SER A 92 -4.41 -2.25 10.24
C SER A 92 -5.42 -2.49 11.36
N VAL A 93 -4.94 -2.79 12.56
CA VAL A 93 -5.77 -3.23 13.71
C VAL A 93 -6.01 -2.12 14.75
N GLY A 94 -5.76 -0.86 14.37
CA GLY A 94 -5.93 0.31 15.22
C GLY A 94 -4.68 0.68 16.02
N GLY A 95 -4.60 1.93 16.49
CA GLY A 95 -3.47 2.46 17.25
C GLY A 95 -2.16 2.60 16.47
N GLY A 96 -2.20 2.54 15.13
CA GLY A 96 -1.01 2.61 14.27
C GLY A 96 -0.30 1.27 14.06
N PHE A 97 -0.86 0.17 14.56
CA PHE A 97 -0.27 -1.16 14.40
C PHE A 97 -0.77 -1.87 13.15
N VAL A 98 0.15 -2.52 12.44
CA VAL A 98 -0.11 -3.36 11.26
C VAL A 98 0.37 -4.77 11.54
N LEU A 99 -0.46 -5.76 11.22
CA LEU A 99 -0.14 -7.18 11.36
C LEU A 99 -0.30 -7.90 10.02
N THR A 100 0.51 -8.91 9.76
CA THR A 100 0.26 -9.83 8.64
C THR A 100 -0.92 -10.75 8.95
N ALA A 101 -1.50 -11.37 7.91
CA ALA A 101 -2.55 -12.37 8.08
C ALA A 101 -2.13 -13.48 9.06
N ALA A 102 -0.92 -14.02 8.88
CA ALA A 102 -0.37 -15.06 9.73
C ALA A 102 -0.20 -14.61 11.20
N GLN A 103 0.17 -13.36 11.44
CA GLN A 103 0.27 -12.80 12.80
C GLN A 103 -1.11 -12.63 13.45
N LEU A 104 -2.09 -12.16 12.68
CA LEU A 104 -3.44 -11.89 13.19
C LEU A 104 -4.18 -13.21 13.52
N GLU A 105 -4.04 -14.24 12.70
CA GLU A 105 -4.59 -15.57 12.97
C GLU A 105 -4.02 -16.19 14.25
N LYS A 106 -2.72 -16.02 14.50
CA LYS A 106 -2.08 -16.50 15.74
C LYS A 106 -2.59 -15.77 16.97
N LYS A 107 -2.86 -14.45 16.86
CA LYS A 107 -3.40 -13.65 17.97
C LYS A 107 -4.83 -14.09 18.35
N GLY A 108 -5.68 -14.38 17.36
CA GLY A 108 -7.06 -14.84 17.59
C GLY A 108 -7.17 -16.22 18.23
N LYS A 109 -6.12 -17.07 18.12
CA LYS A 109 -6.06 -18.39 18.78
C LYS A 109 -5.55 -18.35 20.22
N ASN A 110 -4.95 -17.22 20.64
CA ASN A 110 -4.39 -17.03 21.97
C ASN A 110 -5.22 -16.07 22.86
N SER A 111 -6.45 -15.76 22.45
CA SER A 111 -7.40 -14.92 23.22
C SER A 111 -8.59 -15.74 23.68
#